data_AF-A0A850KI66-F1
#
_entry.id   AF-A0A850KI66-F1
#
_cell.length_a   1.000
_cell.length_b   1.000
_cell.length_c   1.000
_cell.angle_alpha   90.00
_cell.angle_beta   90.00
_cell.angle_gamma   90.00
#
_symmetry.space_group_name_H-M   'P 1'
#
loop_
_entity.id
_entity.type
_entity.pdbx_description
1 polymer ?
#
loop_
_entity_poly.entity_id
_entity_poly.type
_entity_poly.pdbx_seq_one_letter_code
_entity_poly.pdbx_strand_id
1 'polypeptide(L)' 'ELRTRDRARKLINKIDAALERIVEGTYGYCEETDEPIGIRRLEARPIATLSIEAQERHERLEKTHRDD' A
#
# COMPACT_ATOMS: atom_id res chain seq x y z
N GLU A 1 22.76 7.56 -8.96
CA GLU A 1 22.57 8.06 -7.59
C GLU A 1 21.21 8.75 -7.36
N LEU A 2 20.82 9.74 -8.18
CA LEU A 2 19.55 10.48 -8.05
C LEU A 2 18.28 9.60 -7.96
N ARG A 3 18.14 8.59 -8.83
CA ARG A 3 16.96 7.69 -8.84
C ARG A 3 16.74 6.92 -7.53
N THR A 4 17.83 6.51 -6.86
CA THR A 4 17.76 5.79 -5.59
C THR A 4 17.27 6.72 -4.47
N ARG A 5 17.77 7.95 -4.45
CA ARG A 5 17.33 8.99 -3.51
C ARG A 5 15.85 9.30 -3.66
N ASP A 6 15.36 9.42 -4.90
CA ASP A 6 13.95 9.71 -5.14
C ASP A 6 13.04 8.56 -4.70
N ARG A 7 13.47 7.31 -4.87
CA ARG A 7 12.77 6.13 -4.33
C ARG A 7 12.74 6.13 -2.81
N ALA A 8 13.86 6.45 -2.17
CA ALA A 8 13.94 6.55 -0.71
C ALA A 8 13.00 7.65 -0.18
N ARG A 9 12.98 8.82 -0.81
CA ARG A 9 12.05 9.91 -0.45
C ARG A 9 10.59 9.48 -0.57
N LYS A 10 10.21 8.81 -1.67
CA LYS A 10 8.86 8.27 -1.84
C LYS A 10 8.51 7.23 -0.79
N LEU A 11 9.47 6.42 -0.36
CA LEU A 11 9.28 5.45 0.71
C LEU A 11 9.04 6.14 2.06
N ILE A 12 9.82 7.18 2.39
CA ILE A 12 9.63 7.98 3.61
C ILE A 12 8.21 8.56 3.64
N ASN A 13 7.75 9.19 2.55
CA ASN A 13 6.39 9.73 2.50
C ASN A 13 5.31 8.66 2.72
N LYS A 14 5.53 7.42 2.28
CA LYS A 14 4.60 6.31 2.54
C LYS A 14 4.62 5.85 4.00
N ILE A 15 5.75 5.96 4.67
CA ILE A 15 5.86 5.69 6.10
C ILE A 15 5.13 6.78 6.88
N ASP A 16 5.33 8.05 6.55
CA ASP A 16 4.64 9.18 7.19
C ASP A 16 3.12 9.05 7.06
N ALA A 17 2.61 8.71 5.86
CA ALA A 17 1.19 8.44 5.65
C ALA A 17 0.68 7.23 6.46
N ALA A 18 1.50 6.18 6.63
CA ALA A 18 1.13 5.06 7.48
C ALA A 18 1.03 5.46 8.96
N LEU A 19 1.93 6.33 9.44
CA LEU A 19 1.87 6.88 10.80
C LEU A 19 0.63 7.76 11.00
N GLU A 20 0.26 8.58 10.02
CA GLU A 20 -0.96 9.40 10.07
C GLU A 20 -2.22 8.52 10.18
N ARG A 21 -2.32 7.46 9.38
CA ARG A 21 -3.42 6.48 9.48
C ARG A 21 -3.49 5.79 10.85
N ILE A 22 -2.37 5.63 11.56
CA ILE A 22 -2.38 5.11 12.94
C ILE A 22 -3.05 6.13 13.87
N VAL A 23 -2.72 7.41 13.73
CA VAL A 23 -3.32 8.50 14.52
C VAL A 23 -4.82 8.62 14.24
N GLU A 24 -5.23 8.46 12.99
CA GLU A 24 -6.63 8.50 12.57
C GLU A 24 -7.41 7.22 12.92
N GLY A 25 -6.73 6.14 13.34
CA GLY A 25 -7.35 4.85 13.64
C GLY A 25 -7.77 4.04 12.42
N THR A 26 -7.30 4.41 11.22
CA THR A 26 -7.60 3.74 9.94
C THR A 26 -6.50 2.76 9.52
N TYR A 27 -5.36 2.75 10.22
CA TYR A 27 -4.26 1.83 9.93
C TYR A 27 -4.69 0.37 10.08
N GLY A 28 -4.31 -0.44 9.09
CA GLY A 28 -4.62 -1.87 9.07
C GLY A 28 -5.93 -2.22 8.36
N TYR A 29 -6.62 -1.26 7.77
CA TYR A 29 -7.80 -1.48 6.92
C TYR A 29 -7.49 -1.15 5.47
N CYS A 30 -8.14 -1.88 4.55
CA CYS A 30 -8.00 -1.73 3.12
C CYS A 30 -8.68 -0.44 2.66
N GLU A 31 -7.97 0.45 1.97
CA GLU A 31 -8.52 1.74 1.50
C GLU A 31 -9.63 1.60 0.44
N GLU A 32 -9.77 0.42 -0.17
CA GLU A 32 -10.78 0.16 -1.21
C GLU A 32 -12.03 -0.54 -0.67
N THR A 33 -11.88 -1.42 0.32
CA THR A 33 -12.95 -2.30 0.79
C THR A 33 -13.31 -2.12 2.26
N ASP A 34 -12.55 -1.30 2.99
CA ASP A 34 -12.61 -1.13 4.45
C ASP A 34 -12.41 -2.43 5.25
N GLU A 35 -11.98 -3.52 4.60
CA GLU A 35 -11.73 -4.80 5.26
C GLU A 35 -10.35 -4.84 5.94
N PRO A 36 -10.18 -5.60 7.03
CA PRO A 36 -8.89 -5.73 7.70
C PRO A 36 -7.80 -6.30 6.78
N ILE A 37 -6.64 -5.66 6.77
CA ILE A 37 -5.41 -6.17 6.16
C ILE A 37 -4.80 -7.20 7.12
N GLY A 38 -4.49 -8.39 6.59
CA GLY A 38 -3.93 -9.47 7.40
C GLY A 38 -2.64 -9.06 8.12
N ILE A 39 -2.53 -9.39 9.42
CA ILE A 39 -1.39 -9.02 10.28
C ILE A 39 -0.06 -9.43 9.66
N ARG A 40 0.06 -10.67 9.17
CA ARG A 40 1.29 -11.17 8.50
C ARG A 40 1.72 -10.31 7.30
N ARG A 41 0.78 -9.68 6.60
CA ARG A 41 1.07 -8.75 5.50
C ARG A 41 1.60 -7.42 6.01
N LEU A 42 1.01 -6.88 7.07
CA LEU A 42 1.48 -5.64 7.71
C LEU A 42 2.85 -5.82 8.37
N GLU A 43 3.13 -6.98 8.98
CA GLU A 43 4.47 -7.32 9.49
C GLU A 43 5.52 -7.36 8.38
N ALA A 44 5.19 -7.96 7.23
CA ALA A 44 6.08 -8.01 6.08
C ALA A 44 6.22 -6.64 5.38
N ARG A 45 5.15 -5.85 5.35
CA ARG A 45 5.10 -4.55 4.67
C ARG A 45 4.14 -3.58 5.38
N PRO A 46 4.62 -2.82 6.38
CA PRO A 46 3.79 -1.92 7.19
C PRO A 46 3.13 -0.79 6.40
N ILE A 47 3.70 -0.41 5.26
CA ILE A 47 3.16 0.62 4.36
C ILE A 47 2.05 0.13 3.43
N ALA A 48 1.57 -1.11 3.60
CA ALA A 48 0.48 -1.64 2.78
C ALA A 48 -0.82 -0.85 3.02
N THR A 49 -1.51 -0.51 1.95
CA THR A 49 -2.80 0.21 1.96
C THR A 49 -3.97 -0.65 1.52
N LEU A 50 -3.69 -1.77 0.85
CA LEU A 50 -4.69 -2.68 0.30
C LEU A 50 -4.56 -4.07 0.91
N SER A 51 -5.68 -4.78 0.99
CA SER A 51 -5.72 -6.23 1.24
C SER A 51 -5.03 -6.99 0.09
N ILE A 52 -4.80 -8.30 0.27
CA ILE A 52 -4.21 -9.14 -0.79
C ILE A 52 -5.16 -9.19 -1.99
N GLU A 53 -6.45 -9.44 -1.74
CA GLU A 53 -7.46 -9.57 -2.78
C GLU A 53 -7.64 -8.27 -3.57
N ALA A 54 -7.71 -7.12 -2.90
CA ALA A 54 -7.77 -5.81 -3.54
C ALA A 54 -6.53 -5.55 -4.41
N GLN A 55 -5.33 -5.86 -3.90
CA GLN A 55 -4.09 -5.74 -4.65
C GLN A 55 -4.09 -6.64 -5.91
N GLU A 56 -4.55 -7.89 -5.80
CA GLU A 56 -4.63 -8.81 -6.94
C GLU A 56 -5.62 -8.34 -8.01
N ARG A 57 -6.75 -7.74 -7.60
CA ARG A 57 -7.70 -7.11 -8.55
C ARG A 57 -7.06 -5.94 -9.28
N HIS A 58 -6.39 -5.04 -8.56
CA HIS A 58 -5.67 -3.91 -9.14
C HIS A 58 -4.63 -4.37 -10.17
N GLU A 59 -3.80 -5.35 -9.81
CA GLU A 59 -2.77 -5.88 -10.71
C GLU A 59 -3.36 -6.58 -11.94
N ARG A 60 -4.54 -7.21 -11.82
CA ARG A 60 -5.25 -7.79 -12.97
C ARG A 60 -5.75 -6.72 -13.93
N LEU A 61 -6.35 -5.64 -13.40
CA LEU A 61 -6.84 -4.51 -14.19
C LEU A 61 -5.71 -3.73 -14.89
N GLU A 62 -4.56 -3.57 -14.21
CA GLU A 62 -3.39 -2.93 -14.81
C GLU A 62 -2.78 -3.77 -15.95
N LYS A 63 -2.85 -5.10 -15.88
CA LYS A 63 -2.38 -5.99 -16.95
C LYS A 63 -3.28 -5.89 -18.17
N THR A 64 -4.60 -5.95 -18.00
CA THR A 64 -5.55 -5.86 -19.13
C THR A 64 -5.40 -4.53 -19.88
N HIS A 65 -5.23 -3.41 -19.18
CA HIS A 65 -5.05 -2.10 -19.83
C HIS A 65 -3.70 -1.88 -20.52
N ARG A 66 -2.69 -2.74 -20.29
CA ARG A 66 -1.40 -2.65 -21.00
C ARG A 66 -1.37 -3.44 -22.30
N ASP A 67 -2.30 -4.38 -22.45
CA ASP A 67 -2.41 -5.26 -23.61
C ASP A 67 -3.39 -4.71 -24.66
N ASP A 68 -4.11 -3.62 -24.34
CA ASP A 68 -4.92 -2.77 -25.26
C ASP A 68 -4.10 -1.58 -25.80
#